data_AF-A0A0F3QA87-F1
#
_entry.id   AF-A0A0F3QA87-F1
#
_cell.length_a   1.000
_cell.length_b   1.000
_cell.length_c   1.000
_cell.angle_alpha   90.00
_cell.angle_beta   90.00
_cell.angle_gamma   90.00
#
_symmetry.space_group_name_H-M   'P 1'
#
loop_
_entity.id
_entity.type
_entity.pdbx_description
1 polymer ?
#
loop_
_entity_poly.entity_id
_entity_poly.type
_entity_poly.pdbx_seq_one_letter_code
_entity_poly.pdbx_strand_id
1 'polypeptide(L)'
;MNRLQYKVVACVIHKNKHLDSYGLAALDPYILSLNILLERFGYELSKGNQGVVVAESRNIVLDNQLKIAWENLKIQGTRHFKAKYLKKRICDFKLENKKNNIAGLQLADLVVSPVGRYIIGKKVQEDFQIIKQKFRKNDKGIHDGYGLVVLPK
;
A
#
# COMPACT_ATOMS: atom_id res chain seq x y z
N MET A 1 13.70 9.48 9.65
CA MET A 1 13.14 9.30 8.29
C MET A 1 14.03 9.85 7.18
N ASN A 2 14.39 11.14 7.17
CA ASN A 2 15.03 11.79 6.01
C ASN A 2 16.28 11.06 5.44
N ARG A 3 17.22 10.64 6.31
CA ARG A 3 18.48 9.98 5.93
C ARG A 3 18.34 8.51 5.50
N LEU A 4 17.19 7.88 5.74
CA LEU A 4 17.00 6.45 5.44
C LEU A 4 16.73 6.22 3.95
N GLN A 5 17.21 5.09 3.43
CA GLN A 5 16.98 4.65 2.05
C GLN A 5 15.73 3.79 1.99
N TYR A 6 14.62 4.37 1.54
CA TYR A 6 13.35 3.68 1.34
C TYR A 6 12.48 4.46 0.36
N LYS A 7 11.49 3.76 -0.19
CA LYS A 7 10.43 4.35 -1.02
C LYS A 7 9.09 4.20 -0.32
N VAL A 8 8.21 5.16 -0.53
CA VAL A 8 6.85 5.16 0.00
C VAL A 8 5.87 4.89 -1.13
N VAL A 9 4.97 3.95 -0.88
CA VAL A 9 3.71 3.83 -1.62
C VAL A 9 2.59 4.00 -0.60
N ALA A 10 1.67 4.91 -0.88
CA ALA A 10 0.49 5.15 -0.06
C ALA A 10 -0.78 5.07 -0.92
N CYS A 11 -1.82 4.51 -0.33
CA CYS A 11 -3.16 4.47 -0.90
C CYS A 11 -4.12 5.19 0.05
N VAL A 12 -4.88 6.15 -0.48
CA VAL A 12 -5.90 6.89 0.27
C VAL A 12 -7.23 6.69 -0.43
N ILE A 13 -8.24 6.25 0.32
CA ILE A 13 -9.57 5.97 -0.19
C ILE A 13 -10.57 6.83 0.57
N HIS A 14 -11.23 7.76 -0.13
CA HIS A 14 -12.37 8.50 0.40
C HIS A 14 -13.59 7.57 0.43
N LYS A 15 -13.77 6.87 1.56
CA LYS A 15 -14.77 5.79 1.70
C LYS A 15 -16.18 6.19 1.26
N ASN A 16 -16.67 7.36 1.66
CA ASN A 16 -18.00 7.84 1.27
C ASN A 16 -18.10 8.00 -0.25
N LYS A 17 -17.18 8.76 -0.86
CA LYS A 17 -17.14 8.94 -2.32
C LYS A 17 -16.99 7.62 -3.06
N HIS A 18 -16.21 6.68 -2.53
CA HIS A 18 -16.04 5.35 -3.10
C HIS A 18 -17.34 4.55 -3.08
N LEU A 19 -18.06 4.56 -1.95
CA LEU A 19 -19.38 3.94 -1.85
C LEU A 19 -20.39 4.63 -2.78
N ASP A 20 -20.40 5.96 -2.83
CA ASP A 20 -21.30 6.73 -3.70
C ASP A 20 -21.04 6.42 -5.19
N SER A 21 -19.78 6.20 -5.57
CA SER A 21 -19.39 5.94 -6.97
C SER A 21 -19.71 4.52 -7.43
N TYR A 22 -19.64 3.53 -6.54
CA TYR A 22 -19.68 2.11 -6.93
C TYR A 22 -20.84 1.33 -6.29
N GLY A 23 -21.55 1.89 -5.31
CA GLY A 23 -22.70 1.25 -4.64
C GLY A 23 -22.37 -0.14 -4.11
N LEU A 24 -23.23 -1.11 -4.43
CA LEU A 24 -23.05 -2.53 -4.07
C LEU A 24 -21.81 -3.18 -4.70
N ALA A 25 -21.28 -2.60 -5.79
CA ALA A 25 -20.05 -3.06 -6.44
C ALA A 25 -18.79 -2.43 -5.82
N ALA A 26 -18.93 -1.58 -4.81
CA ALA A 26 -17.80 -0.99 -4.10
C ALA A 26 -16.97 -2.09 -3.42
N LEU A 27 -15.76 -2.31 -3.93
CA LEU A 27 -14.80 -3.18 -3.26
C LEU A 27 -14.51 -2.64 -1.86
N ASP A 28 -14.37 -3.56 -0.90
CA ASP A 28 -13.95 -3.22 0.45
C ASP A 28 -12.61 -2.42 0.41
N PRO A 29 -12.50 -1.27 1.14
CA PRO A 29 -11.31 -0.43 1.10
C PRO A 29 -10.00 -1.13 1.51
N TYR A 30 -10.05 -2.15 2.37
CA TYR A 30 -8.85 -2.89 2.75
C TYR A 30 -8.39 -3.78 1.61
N ILE A 31 -9.31 -4.49 0.94
CA ILE A 31 -8.98 -5.30 -0.23
C ILE A 31 -8.45 -4.40 -1.36
N LEU A 32 -9.14 -3.29 -1.62
CA LEU A 32 -8.75 -2.35 -2.67
C LEU A 32 -7.36 -1.74 -2.43
N SER A 33 -7.06 -1.31 -1.20
CA SER A 33 -5.75 -0.78 -0.86
C SER A 33 -4.66 -1.84 -0.95
N LEU A 34 -4.91 -3.08 -0.50
CA LEU A 34 -3.96 -4.18 -0.64
C LEU A 34 -3.61 -4.44 -2.11
N ASN A 35 -4.61 -4.52 -2.99
CA ASN A 35 -4.41 -4.72 -4.43
C ASN A 35 -3.46 -3.66 -5.01
N ILE A 36 -3.67 -2.40 -4.65
CA ILE A 36 -2.85 -1.27 -5.13
C ILE A 36 -1.43 -1.37 -4.58
N LEU A 37 -1.27 -1.57 -3.28
CA LEU A 37 0.05 -1.64 -2.65
C LEU A 37 0.90 -2.78 -3.22
N LEU A 38 0.31 -3.95 -3.40
CA LEU A 38 1.00 -5.12 -3.96
C LEU A 38 1.34 -4.94 -5.44
N GLU A 39 0.46 -4.32 -6.22
CA GLU A 39 0.74 -3.99 -7.62
C GLU A 39 1.96 -3.04 -7.71
N ARG A 40 1.97 -1.98 -6.91
CA ARG A 40 3.07 -1.00 -6.87
C ARG A 40 4.38 -1.62 -6.37
N PHE A 41 4.32 -2.48 -5.35
CA PHE A 41 5.47 -3.23 -4.87
C PHE A 41 6.01 -4.19 -5.95
N GLY A 42 5.12 -4.91 -6.62
CA GLY A 42 5.48 -5.82 -7.71
C GLY A 42 6.19 -5.13 -8.89
N TYR A 43 5.82 -3.88 -9.20
CA TYR A 43 6.52 -3.06 -10.20
C TYR A 43 7.88 -2.56 -9.73
N GLU A 44 8.10 -2.43 -8.42
CA GLU A 44 9.38 -1.97 -7.86
C GLU A 44 10.45 -3.08 -7.86
N LEU A 45 10.01 -4.33 -7.78
CA LEU A 45 10.93 -5.46 -7.84
C LEU A 45 11.53 -5.56 -9.25
N SER A 46 12.86 -5.57 -9.34
CA SER A 46 13.56 -5.81 -10.61
C SER A 46 13.31 -7.24 -11.13
N LYS A 47 13.59 -7.48 -12.40
CA LYS A 47 13.43 -8.82 -13.00
C LYS A 47 14.40 -9.79 -12.32
N GLY A 48 13.86 -10.83 -11.68
CA GLY A 48 14.65 -11.84 -10.96
C GLY A 48 14.65 -11.66 -9.44
N ASN A 49 14.28 -10.48 -8.93
CA ASN A 49 14.16 -10.26 -7.50
C ASN A 49 12.81 -10.72 -6.96
N GLN A 50 12.84 -11.23 -5.73
CA GLN A 50 11.66 -11.56 -4.95
C GLN A 50 11.55 -10.63 -3.75
N GLY A 51 10.33 -10.37 -3.32
CA GLY A 51 10.01 -9.52 -2.18
C GLY A 51 9.07 -10.23 -1.22
N VAL A 52 9.16 -9.82 0.04
CA VAL A 52 8.28 -10.27 1.13
C VAL A 52 7.42 -9.10 1.55
N VAL A 53 6.14 -9.35 1.78
CA VAL A 53 5.22 -8.38 2.36
C VAL A 53 5.07 -8.68 3.84
N VAL A 54 5.20 -7.65 4.66
CA VAL A 54 5.01 -7.75 6.11
C VAL A 54 3.92 -6.76 6.49
N ALA A 55 2.86 -7.25 7.13
CA ALA A 55 1.77 -6.43 7.64
C ALA A 55 1.64 -6.60 9.16
N GLU A 56 1.28 -5.53 9.85
CA GLU A 56 1.00 -5.58 11.29
C GLU A 56 -0.33 -6.31 11.54
N SER A 57 -0.30 -7.33 12.40
CA SER A 57 -1.47 -8.05 12.90
C SER A 57 -2.37 -7.12 13.72
N ARG A 58 -3.69 -7.25 13.54
CA ARG A 58 -4.70 -6.44 14.23
C ARG A 58 -5.56 -7.28 15.16
N ASN A 59 -6.30 -8.21 14.59
CA ASN A 59 -7.14 -9.18 15.29
C ASN A 59 -7.45 -10.34 14.35
N ILE A 60 -7.93 -11.46 14.90
CA ILE A 60 -8.14 -12.70 14.15
C ILE A 60 -9.04 -12.52 12.91
N VAL A 61 -10.06 -11.66 12.98
CA VAL A 61 -11.00 -11.44 11.88
C VAL A 61 -10.34 -10.66 10.74
N LEU A 62 -9.73 -9.52 11.05
CA LEU A 62 -9.05 -8.66 10.05
C LEU A 62 -7.83 -9.38 9.45
N ASP A 63 -7.09 -10.11 10.26
CA ASP A 63 -5.93 -10.88 9.83
C ASP A 63 -6.33 -11.99 8.84
N ASN A 64 -7.43 -12.69 9.11
CA ASN A 64 -7.96 -13.71 8.20
C ASN A 64 -8.49 -13.08 6.90
N GLN A 65 -9.19 -11.95 6.98
CA GLN A 65 -9.62 -11.22 5.78
C GLN A 65 -8.44 -10.80 4.91
N LEU A 66 -7.36 -10.31 5.52
CA LEU A 66 -6.16 -9.89 4.79
C LEU A 66 -5.45 -11.08 4.13
N LYS A 67 -5.35 -12.22 4.83
CA LYS A 67 -4.84 -13.47 4.26
C LYS A 67 -5.68 -13.94 3.08
N ILE A 68 -7.01 -13.95 3.19
CA ILE A 68 -7.91 -14.34 2.09
C ILE A 68 -7.72 -13.41 0.89
N ALA A 69 -7.64 -12.10 1.11
CA ALA A 69 -7.39 -11.13 0.04
C ALA A 69 -6.05 -11.39 -0.67
N TRP A 70 -4.99 -11.70 0.09
CA TRP A 70 -3.70 -12.10 -0.46
C TRP A 70 -3.77 -13.40 -1.28
N GLU A 71 -4.43 -14.43 -0.78
CA GLU A 71 -4.58 -15.70 -1.50
C GLU A 71 -5.37 -15.52 -2.81
N ASN A 72 -6.47 -14.77 -2.78
CA ASN A 72 -7.25 -14.45 -3.97
C ASN A 72 -6.41 -13.68 -5.00
N LEU A 73 -5.60 -12.72 -4.56
CA LEU A 73 -4.68 -11.98 -5.42
C LEU A 73 -3.62 -12.87 -6.08
N LYS A 74 -3.08 -13.86 -5.37
CA LYS A 74 -2.17 -14.84 -5.97
C LYS A 74 -2.85 -15.64 -7.08
N ILE A 75 -4.15 -15.92 -6.97
CA ILE A 75 -4.89 -16.72 -7.96
C ILE A 75 -5.30 -15.87 -9.17
N GLN A 76 -5.90 -14.71 -8.92
CA GLN A 76 -6.54 -13.88 -9.95
C GLN A 76 -5.58 -12.84 -10.54
N GLY A 77 -4.60 -12.38 -9.76
CA GLY A 77 -3.82 -11.19 -10.06
C GLY A 77 -4.60 -9.90 -9.79
N THR A 78 -4.04 -8.77 -10.21
CA THR A 78 -4.73 -7.47 -10.25
C THR A 78 -5.11 -7.12 -11.68
N ARG A 79 -5.86 -6.02 -11.86
CA ARG A 79 -6.19 -5.47 -13.18
C ARG A 79 -4.97 -5.28 -14.09
N HIS A 80 -3.81 -4.92 -13.53
CA HIS A 80 -2.60 -4.64 -14.31
C HIS A 80 -1.45 -5.63 -14.05
N PHE A 81 -1.63 -6.58 -13.13
CA PHE A 81 -0.59 -7.51 -12.70
C PHE A 81 -1.08 -8.95 -12.72
N LYS A 82 -0.65 -9.73 -13.72
CA LYS A 82 -1.07 -11.13 -13.84
C LYS A 82 -0.60 -11.95 -12.63
N ALA A 83 -1.46 -12.84 -12.15
CA ALA A 83 -1.20 -13.79 -11.06
C ALA A 83 0.19 -14.45 -11.12
N LYS A 84 0.60 -14.90 -12.31
CA LYS A 84 1.92 -15.53 -12.53
C LYS A 84 3.10 -14.64 -12.14
N TYR A 85 3.00 -13.33 -12.41
CA TYR A 85 4.06 -12.38 -12.06
C TYR A 85 4.03 -12.06 -10.57
N LEU A 86 2.83 -11.99 -9.98
CA LEU A 86 2.65 -11.75 -8.55
C LEU A 86 3.30 -12.87 -7.73
N LYS A 87 2.98 -14.14 -8.04
CA LYS A 87 3.58 -15.31 -7.38
C LYS A 87 5.10 -15.39 -7.55
N LYS A 88 5.62 -15.00 -8.73
CA LYS A 88 7.06 -15.05 -8.99
C LYS A 88 7.82 -13.97 -8.21
N ARG A 89 7.23 -12.79 -8.07
CA ARG A 89 7.90 -11.60 -7.51
C ARG A 89 7.64 -11.43 -6.02
N ILE A 90 6.46 -11.76 -5.51
CA ILE A 90 6.14 -11.66 -4.09
C ILE A 90 6.04 -13.08 -3.54
N CYS A 91 7.09 -13.51 -2.84
CA CYS A 91 7.25 -14.90 -2.43
C CYS A 91 6.60 -15.20 -1.08
N ASP A 92 6.35 -14.19 -0.25
CA ASP A 92 5.80 -14.40 1.09
C ASP A 92 4.97 -13.20 1.58
N PHE A 93 4.03 -13.49 2.48
CA PHE A 93 3.14 -12.53 3.14
C PHE A 93 3.05 -12.88 4.62
N LYS A 94 3.64 -12.04 5.47
CA LYS A 94 3.75 -12.26 6.92
C LYS A 94 2.85 -11.30 7.68
N LEU A 95 2.16 -11.84 8.68
CA LEU A 95 1.49 -11.05 9.72
C LEU A 95 2.36 -11.05 10.96
N GLU A 96 2.69 -9.86 11.45
CA GLU A 96 3.61 -9.69 12.56
C GLU A 96 2.92 -8.94 13.70
N ASN A 97 3.14 -9.41 14.93
CA ASN A 97 2.57 -8.77 16.10
C ASN A 97 3.28 -7.44 16.38
N LYS A 98 2.52 -6.43 16.81
CA LYS A 98 3.08 -5.12 17.20
C LYS A 98 4.20 -5.21 18.24
N LYS A 99 4.12 -6.20 19.14
CA LYS A 99 5.14 -6.48 20.17
C LYS A 99 6.51 -6.84 19.60
N ASN A 100 6.58 -7.29 18.34
CA ASN A 100 7.83 -7.66 17.68
C ASN A 100 8.65 -6.42 17.26
N ASN A 101 8.10 -5.21 17.38
CA ASN A 101 8.80 -3.93 17.17
C ASN A 101 9.61 -3.86 15.87
N ILE A 102 9.02 -4.35 14.77
CA ILE A 102 9.67 -4.38 13.46
C ILE A 102 9.82 -2.95 12.93
N ALA A 103 11.05 -2.50 12.71
CA ALA A 103 11.36 -1.14 12.28
C ALA A 103 10.63 -0.72 10.98
N GLY A 104 10.47 -1.65 10.04
CA GLY A 104 9.74 -1.40 8.79
C GLY A 104 8.25 -1.07 9.02
N LEU A 105 7.60 -1.75 9.97
CA LEU A 105 6.20 -1.47 10.33
C LEU A 105 6.08 -0.12 11.04
N GLN A 106 7.02 0.21 11.94
CA GLN A 106 7.04 1.52 12.60
C GLN A 106 7.26 2.66 11.60
N LEU A 107 8.12 2.46 10.59
CA LEU A 107 8.29 3.41 9.49
C LEU A 107 7.00 3.57 8.67
N ALA A 108 6.26 2.48 8.41
CA ALA A 108 4.98 2.55 7.71
C ALA A 108 3.94 3.36 8.51
N ASP A 109 3.86 3.17 9.83
CA ASP A 109 2.94 3.93 10.69
C ASP A 109 3.21 5.44 10.65
N LEU A 110 4.48 5.86 10.62
CA LEU A 110 4.87 7.26 10.52
C LEU A 110 4.46 7.91 9.18
N VAL A 111 4.19 7.12 8.14
CA VAL A 111 3.75 7.64 6.83
C VAL A 111 2.27 7.98 6.82
N VAL A 112 1.44 7.23 7.56
CA VAL A 112 -0.03 7.28 7.42
C VAL A 112 -0.61 8.65 7.76
N SER A 113 -0.27 9.17 8.94
CA SER A 113 -0.86 10.43 9.44
C SER A 113 -0.50 11.65 8.58
N PRO A 114 0.78 11.90 8.21
CA PRO A 114 1.14 13.05 7.38
C PRO A 114 0.48 13.03 6.01
N VAL A 115 0.39 11.85 5.37
CA VAL A 115 -0.31 11.68 4.08
C VAL A 115 -1.80 11.96 4.24
N GLY A 116 -2.45 11.38 5.24
CA GLY A 116 -3.88 11.61 5.50
C GLY A 116 -4.20 13.08 5.74
N ARG A 117 -3.40 13.77 6.56
CA ARG A 117 -3.54 15.21 6.82
C ARG A 117 -3.42 16.05 5.55
N TYR A 118 -2.45 15.75 4.70
CA TYR A 118 -2.27 16.44 3.42
C TYR A 118 -3.49 16.27 2.53
N ILE A 119 -4.01 15.04 2.38
CA ILE A 119 -5.17 14.77 1.51
C ILE A 119 -6.45 15.48 1.97
N ILE A 120 -6.67 15.61 3.29
CA ILE A 120 -7.84 16.32 3.82
C ILE A 120 -7.63 17.84 3.91
N GLY A 121 -6.58 18.38 3.31
CA GLY A 121 -6.34 19.83 3.23
C GLY A 121 -5.87 20.47 4.55
N LYS A 122 -5.38 19.69 5.52
CA LYS A 122 -4.77 20.27 6.73
C LYS A 122 -3.42 20.90 6.40
N LYS A 123 -2.99 21.83 7.26
CA LYS A 123 -1.67 22.45 7.17
C LYS A 123 -0.57 21.39 7.09
N VAL A 124 0.21 21.48 6.02
CA VAL A 124 1.37 20.63 5.76
C VAL A 124 2.45 20.87 6.81
N GLN A 125 3.03 19.79 7.30
CA GLN A 125 4.12 19.79 8.26
C GLN A 125 5.39 19.21 7.63
N GLU A 126 6.51 19.31 8.33
CA GLU A 126 7.83 18.87 7.86
C GLU A 126 7.86 17.36 7.56
N ASP A 127 7.18 16.56 8.37
CA ASP A 127 7.03 15.12 8.19
C ASP A 127 6.49 14.74 6.79
N PHE A 128 5.46 15.44 6.31
CA PHE A 128 4.92 15.23 4.98
C PHE A 128 5.92 15.67 3.90
N GLN A 129 6.69 16.73 4.11
CA GLN A 129 7.72 17.14 3.13
C GLN A 129 8.80 16.08 2.98
N ILE A 130 9.21 15.44 4.08
CA ILE A 130 10.13 14.31 4.06
C ILE A 130 9.50 13.13 3.30
N ILE A 131 8.26 12.76 3.62
CA ILE A 131 7.56 11.65 2.95
C ILE A 131 7.36 11.91 1.46
N LYS A 132 7.04 13.15 1.08
CA LYS A 132 6.82 13.56 -0.32
C LYS A 132 8.03 13.30 -1.19
N GLN A 133 9.24 13.49 -0.65
CA GLN A 133 10.49 13.20 -1.35
C GLN A 133 10.74 11.69 -1.51
N LYS A 134 10.16 10.86 -0.63
CA LYS A 134 10.33 9.40 -0.61
C LYS A 134 9.28 8.65 -1.42
N PHE A 135 8.22 9.31 -1.90
CA PHE A 135 7.24 8.62 -2.73
C PHE A 135 7.87 7.95 -3.95
N ARG A 136 7.44 6.73 -4.24
CA ARG A 136 7.74 6.05 -5.49
C ARG A 136 7.28 6.91 -6.66
N LYS A 137 8.12 7.01 -7.69
CA LYS A 137 7.86 7.81 -8.88
C LYS A 137 7.93 6.92 -10.12
N ASN A 138 7.30 7.36 -11.20
CA ASN A 138 7.55 6.81 -12.53
C ASN A 138 8.85 7.38 -13.13
N ASP A 139 9.16 6.98 -14.36
CA ASP A 139 10.36 7.41 -15.09
C ASP A 139 10.39 8.93 -15.38
N LYS A 140 9.24 9.60 -15.27
CA LYS A 140 9.10 11.07 -15.40
C LYS A 140 9.18 11.81 -14.07
N GLY A 141 9.45 11.12 -12.96
CA GLY A 141 9.50 11.72 -11.63
C GLY A 141 8.14 12.01 -10.98
N ILE A 142 7.03 11.55 -11.59
CA ILE A 142 5.66 11.78 -11.10
C ILE A 142 5.34 10.73 -10.03
N HIS A 143 4.87 11.19 -8.86
CA HIS A 143 4.45 10.32 -7.76
C HIS A 143 2.93 10.12 -7.70
N ASP A 144 2.13 11.05 -8.23
CA ASP A 144 0.68 10.92 -8.25
C ASP A 144 0.25 9.73 -9.11
N GLY A 145 -0.58 8.84 -8.56
CA GLY A 145 -0.96 7.56 -9.13
C GLY A 145 0.11 6.45 -9.08
N TYR A 146 1.35 6.76 -8.69
CA TYR A 146 2.47 5.82 -8.64
C TYR A 146 2.96 5.52 -7.22
N GLY A 147 3.27 6.55 -6.45
CA GLY A 147 3.65 6.48 -5.04
C GLY A 147 2.57 6.99 -4.10
N LEU A 148 1.66 7.84 -4.57
CA LEU A 148 0.46 8.23 -3.85
C LEU A 148 -0.75 7.99 -4.74
N VAL A 149 -1.60 7.04 -4.36
CA VAL A 149 -2.84 6.73 -5.08
C VAL A 149 -4.02 7.20 -4.25
N VAL A 150 -4.79 8.16 -4.76
CA VAL A 150 -6.01 8.67 -4.11
C VAL A 150 -7.22 8.19 -4.91
N LEU A 151 -8.23 7.65 -4.20
CA LEU A 151 -9.46 7.12 -4.78
C LEU A 151 -10.71 7.66 -4.08
N PRO A 152 -11.87 7.75 -4.78
CA PRO A 152 -12.00 7.58 -6.23
C PRO A 152 -11.29 8.72 -6.99
N LYS A 153 -11.01 8.49 -8.28
CA LYS A 153 -10.47 9.54 -9.17
C LYS A 153 -11.59 10.45 -9.66
#